data_AF-A0A7L3GW96-F1
#
_entry.id   AF-A0A7L3GW96-F1
#
_cell.length_a   1.000
_cell.length_b   1.000
_cell.length_c   1.000
_cell.angle_alpha   90.00
_cell.angle_beta   90.00
_cell.angle_gamma   90.00
#
_symmetry.space_group_name_H-M   'P 1'
#
loop_
_entity.id
_entity.type
_entity.pdbx_description
1 polymer ?
#
loop_
_entity_poly.entity_id
_entity_poly.type
_entity_poly.pdbx_seq_one_letter_code
_entity_poly.pdbx_strand_id
1 'polypeptide(L)'
;MAAEPADQFCVAEERSGHCAVVDGNFLYVWGGYVSIEENEVYLPSDELWIYDMDSGLWTMHLMEGELPTSMSGSCGASINGKLYIFGGFDDKGYSNRLYYVNLRTKTGTYRWKKITNFKGQPPTPRDKLSCWVYKNRLIYFGGYGCRKHNELSDCFDVHDAFWEGQIFWGWHNDVHVFDTTTQTWSQPTIRGGDPPQPRAAHTCAVLGNKGYIFGGRVLQTRMNDLHCLNLDTWTWSGRINISGEKPRDRSWHTLTPIGDDRLFLFGGLSSDNVPLSDGWIHSIATNGWKQLTHLPKSRPRLWHTACLGQEGEVMVFGGSKDDLLFMDTSHCSDLLIFQTQPYSLLRLCLDCIGKNAALLENQIPCLPSKLLQEVLKKITFWAAMTHRQERKAETERQIQLHST
;
A
#
# COMPACT_ATOMS: atom_id res chain seq x y z
N MET A 1 13.88 2.69 -44.75
CA MET A 1 14.12 3.17 -43.37
C MET A 1 12.84 3.00 -42.60
N ALA A 2 12.67 1.84 -41.97
CA ALA A 2 11.55 1.59 -41.07
C ALA A 2 11.89 2.27 -39.75
N ALA A 3 11.03 3.17 -39.28
CA ALA A 3 11.14 3.74 -37.95
C ALA A 3 10.85 2.63 -36.94
N GLU A 4 11.76 2.39 -35.99
CA GLU A 4 11.49 1.62 -34.79
C GLU A 4 10.42 2.34 -33.97
N PRO A 5 9.34 1.68 -33.51
CA PRO A 5 8.58 2.19 -32.39
C PRO A 5 9.24 1.64 -31.13
N ALA A 6 10.32 2.26 -30.69
CA ALA A 6 10.70 2.19 -29.28
C ALA A 6 9.69 3.05 -28.50
N ASP A 7 8.43 2.62 -28.44
CA ASP A 7 7.47 3.19 -27.50
C ASP A 7 8.01 2.86 -26.11
N GLN A 8 8.70 3.84 -25.52
CA GLN A 8 9.22 3.77 -24.18
C GLN A 8 8.00 3.64 -23.25
N PHE A 9 7.68 2.39 -22.88
CA PHE A 9 6.61 2.15 -21.91
C PHE A 9 6.86 3.02 -20.69
N CYS A 10 5.89 3.88 -20.38
CA CYS A 10 5.88 4.69 -19.17
C CYS A 10 5.95 3.74 -17.95
N VAL A 11 6.74 4.09 -16.94
CA VAL A 11 6.90 3.32 -15.70
C VAL A 11 6.89 4.31 -14.54
N ALA A 12 6.13 4.00 -13.49
CA ALA A 12 6.12 4.81 -12.29
C ALA A 12 7.51 4.87 -11.65
N GLU A 13 7.92 6.06 -11.24
CA GLU A 13 9.21 6.28 -10.59
C GLU A 13 9.31 5.54 -9.26
N GLU A 14 10.56 5.28 -8.86
CA GLU A 14 10.86 4.60 -7.60
C GLU A 14 10.39 5.43 -6.42
N ARG A 15 9.93 4.79 -5.34
CA ARG A 15 9.36 5.50 -4.19
C ARG A 15 9.16 4.64 -2.95
N SER A 16 9.40 5.22 -1.78
CA SER A 16 8.99 4.69 -0.48
C SER A 16 7.91 5.56 0.16
N GLY A 17 7.09 4.97 1.04
CA GLY A 17 6.11 5.72 1.83
C GLY A 17 4.99 6.39 1.05
N HIS A 18 4.75 5.92 -0.17
CA HIS A 18 3.65 6.32 -1.04
C HIS A 18 2.34 5.64 -0.62
N CYS A 19 1.22 6.13 -1.16
CA CYS A 19 -0.09 5.50 -1.06
C CYS A 19 -0.39 4.72 -2.34
N ALA A 20 -1.00 3.55 -2.21
CA ALA A 20 -1.57 2.84 -3.33
C ALA A 20 -2.94 2.25 -2.99
N VAL A 21 -3.85 2.29 -3.95
CA VAL A 21 -5.20 1.71 -3.82
C VAL A 21 -5.64 1.09 -5.14
N VAL A 22 -6.49 0.08 -5.06
CA VAL A 22 -7.18 -0.49 -6.23
C VAL A 22 -8.61 -0.01 -6.28
N ASP A 23 -9.07 0.40 -7.47
CA ASP A 23 -10.49 0.59 -7.79
C ASP A 23 -10.75 0.05 -9.20
N GLY A 24 -11.65 -0.94 -9.30
CA GLY A 24 -11.87 -1.61 -10.58
C GLY A 24 -10.59 -2.31 -11.06
N ASN A 25 -10.19 -2.09 -12.31
CA ASN A 25 -9.05 -2.77 -12.93
C ASN A 25 -7.72 -2.02 -12.77
N PHE A 26 -7.72 -0.93 -12.00
CA PHE A 26 -6.61 -0.01 -11.95
C PHE A 26 -6.02 0.04 -10.54
N LEU A 27 -4.69 -0.01 -10.48
CA LEU A 27 -3.89 0.33 -9.31
C LEU A 27 -3.48 1.80 -9.43
N TYR A 28 -3.86 2.60 -8.43
CA TYR A 28 -3.55 4.02 -8.33
C TYR A 28 -2.45 4.22 -7.30
N VAL A 29 -1.42 5.00 -7.64
CA VAL A 29 -0.24 5.27 -6.81
C VAL A 29 -0.03 6.77 -6.71
N TRP A 30 0.18 7.27 -5.49
CA TRP A 30 0.38 8.69 -5.21
C TRP A 30 1.41 8.95 -4.11
N GLY A 31 2.18 10.03 -4.28
CA GLY A 31 3.10 10.54 -3.27
C GLY A 31 4.28 9.61 -2.99
N GLY A 32 4.81 9.71 -1.77
CA GLY A 32 6.05 9.08 -1.37
C GLY A 32 7.26 9.96 -1.65
N TYR A 33 8.43 9.40 -1.40
CA TYR A 33 9.70 10.09 -1.57
C TYR A 33 10.77 9.12 -2.10
N VAL A 34 11.84 9.72 -2.58
CA VAL A 34 13.12 9.08 -2.91
C VAL A 34 14.24 9.82 -2.20
N SER A 35 15.40 9.20 -2.11
CA SER A 35 16.59 9.81 -1.54
C SER A 35 17.62 10.07 -2.63
N ILE A 36 18.03 11.34 -2.76
CA ILE A 36 19.01 11.82 -3.74
C ILE A 36 20.13 12.52 -2.97
N GLU A 37 21.37 12.03 -3.12
CA GLU A 37 22.54 12.58 -2.42
C GLU A 37 22.30 12.73 -0.90
N GLU A 38 21.74 11.68 -0.27
CA GLU A 38 21.39 11.63 1.16
C GLU A 38 20.27 12.58 1.62
N ASN A 39 19.60 13.27 0.69
CA ASN A 39 18.45 14.12 0.99
C ASN A 39 17.14 13.46 0.59
N GLU A 40 16.14 13.52 1.46
CA GLU A 40 14.78 13.10 1.15
C GLU A 40 14.13 14.08 0.16
N VAL A 41 13.76 13.59 -1.01
CA VAL A 41 13.07 14.34 -2.07
C VAL A 41 11.68 13.77 -2.26
N TYR A 42 10.67 14.53 -1.85
CA TYR A 42 9.27 14.14 -2.03
C TYR A 42 8.86 14.22 -3.51
N LEU A 43 8.06 13.24 -3.93
CA LEU A 43 7.56 13.18 -5.29
C LEU A 43 6.46 14.23 -5.55
N PRO A 44 6.26 14.64 -6.81
CA PRO A 44 5.25 15.65 -7.17
C PRO A 44 3.86 15.29 -6.65
N SER A 45 3.21 16.26 -5.99
CA SER A 45 1.89 16.07 -5.37
C SER A 45 0.73 16.09 -6.35
N ASP A 46 0.97 16.60 -7.56
CA ASP A 46 0.05 16.67 -8.68
C ASP A 46 0.15 15.46 -9.62
N GLU A 47 0.98 14.46 -9.34
CA GLU A 47 1.08 13.25 -10.16
C GLU A 47 0.30 12.07 -9.60
N LEU A 48 -0.60 11.50 -10.41
CA LEU A 48 -1.26 10.23 -10.15
C LEU A 48 -0.78 9.18 -11.14
N TRP A 49 -0.15 8.14 -10.62
CA TRP A 49 0.32 7.01 -11.41
C TRP A 49 -0.73 5.91 -11.42
N ILE A 50 -1.12 5.46 -12.62
CA ILE A 50 -2.18 4.47 -12.82
C ILE A 50 -1.60 3.27 -13.58
N TYR A 51 -1.68 2.10 -12.98
CA TYR A 51 -1.35 0.83 -13.61
C TYR A 51 -2.62 0.09 -14.01
N ASP A 52 -2.77 -0.17 -15.32
CA ASP A 52 -3.84 -1.01 -15.85
C ASP A 52 -3.44 -2.48 -15.72
N MET A 53 -4.12 -3.22 -14.84
CA MET A 53 -3.83 -4.63 -14.58
C MET A 53 -4.07 -5.53 -15.79
N ASP A 54 -4.88 -5.07 -16.76
CA ASP A 54 -5.15 -5.87 -17.95
C ASP A 54 -4.04 -5.78 -18.98
N SER A 55 -3.58 -4.56 -19.26
CA SER A 55 -2.57 -4.27 -20.27
C SER A 55 -1.15 -4.22 -19.70
N GLY A 56 -1.00 -4.15 -18.38
CA GLY A 56 0.29 -4.12 -17.69
C GLY A 56 1.08 -2.81 -17.90
N LEU A 57 0.39 -1.76 -18.33
CA LEU A 57 0.97 -0.46 -18.64
C LEU A 57 0.73 0.54 -17.52
N TRP A 58 1.71 1.41 -17.29
CA TRP A 58 1.56 2.59 -16.46
C TRP A 58 1.18 3.79 -17.32
N THR A 59 0.43 4.70 -16.71
CA THR A 59 0.13 6.03 -17.23
C THR A 59 0.25 7.02 -16.09
N MET A 60 0.77 8.21 -16.37
CA MET A 60 0.82 9.32 -15.42
C MET A 60 -0.26 10.34 -15.80
N HIS A 61 -1.02 10.77 -14.80
CA HIS A 61 -2.04 11.79 -14.94
C HIS A 61 -1.76 12.95 -13.98
N LEU A 62 -1.75 14.17 -14.54
CA LEU A 62 -1.69 15.38 -13.73
C LEU A 62 -3.03 15.64 -13.04
N MET A 63 -2.95 16.08 -11.80
CA MET A 63 -4.07 16.36 -10.92
C MET A 63 -4.24 17.84 -10.69
N GLU A 64 -5.48 18.25 -10.47
CA GLU A 64 -5.85 19.64 -10.23
C GLU A 64 -6.50 19.83 -8.85
N GLY A 65 -6.82 21.08 -8.51
CA GLY A 65 -7.66 21.42 -7.37
C GLY A 65 -6.86 21.74 -6.11
N GLU A 66 -7.36 21.30 -4.96
CA GLU A 66 -6.74 21.57 -3.66
C GLU A 66 -5.67 20.52 -3.38
N LEU A 67 -4.53 20.65 -4.05
CA LEU A 67 -3.42 19.70 -3.94
C LEU A 67 -2.97 19.54 -2.48
N PRO A 68 -2.83 18.28 -2.00
CA PRO A 68 -2.04 18.00 -0.81
C PRO A 68 -0.59 18.42 -1.04
N THR A 69 0.17 18.65 0.03
CA THR A 69 1.63 18.81 -0.09
C THR A 69 2.27 17.48 -0.49
N SER A 70 3.43 17.54 -1.15
CA SER A 70 4.26 16.36 -1.38
C SER A 70 4.72 15.80 -0.03
N MET A 71 4.41 14.53 0.23
CA MET A 71 4.59 13.93 1.56
C MET A 71 4.78 12.41 1.49
N SER A 72 5.37 11.86 2.55
CA SER A 72 5.47 10.42 2.78
C SER A 72 4.61 10.01 3.99
N GLY A 73 4.37 8.70 4.15
CA GLY A 73 3.72 8.15 5.34
C GLY A 73 2.23 8.51 5.48
N SER A 74 1.62 9.09 4.44
CA SER A 74 0.17 9.28 4.35
C SER A 74 -0.57 7.96 4.44
N CYS A 75 -1.78 7.99 4.99
CA CYS A 75 -2.67 6.83 5.01
C CYS A 75 -3.70 6.94 3.89
N GLY A 76 -3.48 6.18 2.81
CA GLY A 76 -4.38 6.09 1.67
C GLY A 76 -5.43 5.00 1.84
N ALA A 77 -6.68 5.29 1.47
CA ALA A 77 -7.78 4.32 1.46
C ALA A 77 -8.75 4.59 0.31
N SER A 78 -9.26 3.53 -0.34
CA SER A 78 -10.29 3.65 -1.39
C SER A 78 -11.64 3.26 -0.85
N ILE A 79 -12.65 4.10 -1.12
CA ILE A 79 -14.05 3.81 -0.79
C ILE A 79 -14.96 4.49 -1.82
N ASN A 80 -15.92 3.73 -2.37
CA ASN A 80 -16.91 4.22 -3.32
C ASN A 80 -16.31 4.96 -4.54
N GLY A 81 -15.19 4.44 -5.09
CA GLY A 81 -14.51 5.02 -6.25
C GLY A 81 -13.74 6.31 -5.97
N LYS A 82 -13.47 6.61 -4.69
CA LYS A 82 -12.66 7.77 -4.28
C LYS A 82 -11.45 7.28 -3.49
N LEU A 83 -10.29 7.85 -3.81
CA LEU A 83 -9.11 7.77 -2.96
C LEU A 83 -9.19 8.86 -1.90
N TYR A 84 -9.07 8.48 -0.64
CA TYR A 84 -8.88 9.37 0.49
C TYR A 84 -7.45 9.25 0.98
N ILE A 85 -6.85 10.37 1.35
CA ILE A 85 -5.56 10.39 2.06
C ILE A 85 -5.71 11.19 3.36
N PHE A 86 -5.12 10.66 4.42
CA PHE A 86 -5.09 11.31 5.73
C PHE A 86 -3.68 11.30 6.30
N GLY A 87 -3.31 12.41 6.95
CA GLY A 87 -2.06 12.53 7.68
C GLY A 87 -0.87 12.74 6.76
N GLY A 88 0.29 12.18 7.15
CA GLY A 88 1.54 12.25 6.40
C GLY A 88 2.55 13.21 7.01
N PHE A 89 3.78 13.16 6.48
CA PHE A 89 4.91 13.99 6.88
C PHE A 89 5.53 14.66 5.65
N ASP A 90 5.70 15.98 5.73
CA ASP A 90 6.35 16.82 4.72
C ASP A 90 7.39 17.75 5.38
N ASP A 91 7.97 18.67 4.62
CA ASP A 91 8.95 19.67 5.11
C ASP A 91 8.42 20.56 6.25
N LYS A 92 7.09 20.66 6.43
CA LYS A 92 6.44 21.43 7.49
C LYS A 92 6.08 20.54 8.70
N GLY A 93 6.31 19.24 8.61
CA GLY A 93 6.09 18.26 9.65
C GLY A 93 4.82 17.42 9.45
N TYR A 94 4.27 16.94 10.56
CA TYR A 94 3.10 16.06 10.53
C TYR A 94 1.83 16.81 10.14
N SER A 95 0.98 16.14 9.37
CA SER A 95 -0.35 16.61 8.96
C SER A 95 -1.47 15.81 9.64
N ASN A 96 -2.65 16.42 9.80
CA ASN A 96 -3.92 15.72 10.08
C ASN A 96 -5.00 16.07 9.05
N ARG A 97 -4.59 16.56 7.89
CA ARG A 97 -5.51 16.99 6.84
C ARG A 97 -6.08 15.77 6.12
N LEU A 98 -7.36 15.85 5.76
CA LEU A 98 -8.06 14.84 4.99
C LEU A 98 -8.37 15.38 3.60
N TYR A 99 -7.94 14.65 2.57
CA TYR A 99 -8.19 14.97 1.17
C TYR A 99 -8.87 13.79 0.48
N TYR A 100 -9.57 14.05 -0.62
CA TYR A 100 -10.02 12.99 -1.51
C TYR A 100 -9.98 13.39 -2.98
N VAL A 101 -9.88 12.39 -3.85
CA VAL A 101 -9.99 12.52 -5.29
C VAL A 101 -10.92 11.43 -5.84
N ASN A 102 -11.76 11.78 -6.81
CA ASN A 102 -12.64 10.82 -7.47
C ASN A 102 -11.85 10.06 -8.56
N LEU A 103 -11.75 8.74 -8.42
CA LEU A 103 -11.04 7.87 -9.34
C LEU A 103 -11.89 7.49 -10.56
N ARG A 104 -13.22 7.49 -10.41
CA ARG A 104 -14.20 7.13 -11.46
C ARG A 104 -14.66 8.36 -12.24
N THR A 105 -13.70 9.14 -12.74
CA THR A 105 -13.98 10.32 -13.56
C THR A 105 -14.32 9.95 -15.00
N LYS A 106 -15.31 10.63 -15.61
CA LYS A 106 -15.64 10.46 -17.03
C LYS A 106 -14.76 11.31 -17.95
N THR A 107 -14.17 12.39 -17.42
CA THR A 107 -13.40 13.36 -18.20
C THR A 107 -11.91 13.00 -18.28
N GLY A 108 -11.46 12.01 -17.50
CA GLY A 108 -10.03 11.72 -17.33
C GLY A 108 -9.30 12.72 -16.43
N THR A 109 -9.99 13.72 -15.88
CA THR A 109 -9.43 14.72 -14.98
C THR A 109 -9.59 14.29 -13.53
N TYR A 110 -8.48 14.26 -12.79
CA TYR A 110 -8.43 13.94 -11.37
C TYR A 110 -8.27 15.23 -10.57
N ARG A 111 -9.21 15.52 -9.66
CA ARG A 111 -9.22 16.76 -8.89
C ARG A 111 -9.25 16.47 -7.39
N TRP A 112 -8.19 16.89 -6.70
CA TRP A 112 -8.14 16.87 -5.24
C TRP A 112 -9.12 17.86 -4.64
N LYS A 113 -9.74 17.43 -3.55
CA LYS A 113 -10.59 18.25 -2.69
C LYS A 113 -10.16 18.05 -1.24
N LYS A 114 -9.94 19.15 -0.55
CA LYS A 114 -9.64 19.16 0.88
C LYS A 114 -10.96 19.13 1.64
N ILE A 115 -11.08 18.23 2.62
CA ILE A 115 -12.26 18.19 3.48
C ILE A 115 -12.03 19.12 4.66
N THR A 116 -12.71 20.26 4.65
CA THR A 116 -12.65 21.28 5.72
C THR A 116 -13.96 21.39 6.49
N ASN A 117 -15.10 21.12 5.85
CA ASN A 117 -16.43 21.21 6.46
C ASN A 117 -16.88 19.87 7.05
N PHE A 118 -16.20 19.43 8.11
CA PHE A 118 -16.57 18.22 8.85
C PHE A 118 -17.00 18.56 10.28
N LYS A 119 -17.71 17.64 10.92
CA LYS A 119 -18.05 17.72 12.35
C LYS A 119 -17.13 16.82 13.18
N GLY A 120 -17.06 17.06 14.49
CA GLY A 120 -16.24 16.27 15.40
C GLY A 120 -14.76 16.66 15.38
N GLN A 121 -13.93 15.88 16.09
CA GLN A 121 -12.51 16.15 16.24
C GLN A 121 -11.69 15.11 15.44
N PRO A 122 -10.84 15.55 14.49
CA PRO A 122 -9.97 14.64 13.76
C PRO A 122 -8.84 14.13 14.66
N PRO A 123 -8.10 13.09 14.24
CA PRO A 123 -6.86 12.70 14.89
C PRO A 123 -5.85 13.85 14.91
N THR A 124 -4.93 13.81 15.87
CA THR A 124 -3.78 14.73 15.90
C THR A 124 -2.84 14.49 14.72
N PRO A 125 -2.01 15.48 14.33
CA PRO A 125 -1.09 15.32 13.19
C PRO A 125 -0.15 14.13 13.34
N ARG A 126 -0.14 13.25 12.33
CA ARG A 126 0.59 11.97 12.37
C ARG A 126 0.76 11.33 10.99
N ASP A 127 1.69 10.39 10.91
CA ASP A 127 1.95 9.56 9.74
C ASP A 127 2.06 8.07 10.13
N LYS A 128 2.35 7.21 9.13
CA LYS A 128 2.63 5.78 9.32
C LYS A 128 1.54 5.05 10.14
N LEU A 129 0.31 5.51 10.01
CA LEU A 129 -0.90 4.88 10.54
C LEU A 129 -1.54 3.97 9.49
N SER A 130 -2.57 3.24 9.90
CA SER A 130 -3.34 2.37 9.01
C SER A 130 -4.84 2.68 9.05
N CYS A 131 -5.58 2.28 8.02
CA CYS A 131 -7.00 2.57 7.86
C CYS A 131 -7.78 1.33 7.43
N TRP A 132 -8.70 0.88 8.28
CA TRP A 132 -9.73 -0.08 7.86
C TRP A 132 -10.86 0.65 7.13
N VAL A 133 -11.25 0.12 5.97
CA VAL A 133 -12.45 0.58 5.25
C VAL A 133 -13.58 -0.41 5.55
N TYR A 134 -14.66 0.08 6.17
CA TYR A 134 -15.81 -0.77 6.50
C TYR A 134 -17.12 0.00 6.44
N LYS A 135 -18.06 -0.50 5.61
CA LYS A 135 -19.29 0.23 5.23
C LYS A 135 -18.90 1.60 4.64
N ASN A 136 -19.51 2.70 5.06
CA ASN A 136 -19.18 4.06 4.61
C ASN A 136 -18.13 4.78 5.49
N ARG A 137 -17.32 4.02 6.23
CA ARG A 137 -16.42 4.56 7.27
C ARG A 137 -14.96 4.28 6.95
N LEU A 138 -14.14 5.31 7.12
CA LEU A 138 -12.69 5.22 7.20
C LEU A 138 -12.32 5.16 8.68
N ILE A 139 -11.66 4.09 9.11
CA ILE A 139 -11.39 3.80 10.52
C ILE A 139 -9.87 3.75 10.70
N TYR A 140 -9.32 4.83 11.26
CA TYR A 140 -7.89 5.02 11.45
C TYR A 140 -7.44 4.49 12.79
N PHE A 141 -6.25 3.88 12.83
CA PHE A 141 -5.63 3.42 14.07
C PHE A 141 -4.14 3.78 14.12
N GLY A 142 -3.72 4.28 15.28
CA GLY A 142 -2.33 4.50 15.64
C GLY A 142 -1.61 5.58 14.82
N GLY A 143 -0.32 5.34 14.54
CA GLY A 143 0.57 6.28 13.84
C GLY A 143 1.57 6.97 14.77
N TYR A 144 2.56 7.62 14.17
CA TYR A 144 3.56 8.44 14.86
C TYR A 144 3.30 9.91 14.55
N GLY A 145 3.30 10.74 15.57
CA GLY A 145 2.93 12.15 15.40
C GLY A 145 3.02 12.92 16.70
N CYS A 146 2.41 14.10 16.72
CA CYS A 146 2.50 14.99 17.88
C CYS A 146 1.18 15.18 18.62
N ARG A 147 1.29 15.55 19.89
CA ARG A 147 0.21 16.01 20.78
C ARG A 147 0.68 17.21 21.60
N LYS A 148 -0.26 18.08 21.95
CA LYS A 148 -0.02 19.10 22.97
C LYS A 148 -0.12 18.49 24.37
N HIS A 149 0.49 19.13 25.36
CA HIS A 149 0.45 18.67 26.76
C HIS A 149 -0.98 18.38 27.27
N ASN A 150 -1.95 19.25 26.93
CA ASN A 150 -3.35 19.11 27.33
C ASN A 150 -4.13 18.02 26.56
N GLU A 151 -3.52 17.41 25.53
CA GLU A 151 -4.08 16.34 24.72
C GLU A 151 -3.47 14.97 25.07
N LEU A 152 -2.53 14.93 26.02
CA LEU A 152 -1.92 13.67 26.48
C LEU A 152 -2.98 12.78 27.12
N SER A 153 -2.88 11.48 26.85
CA SER A 153 -3.81 10.45 27.34
C SER A 153 -3.11 9.09 27.29
N ASP A 154 -3.69 8.08 27.94
CA ASP A 154 -3.12 6.73 28.01
C ASP A 154 -2.95 6.03 26.63
N CYS A 155 -3.48 6.63 25.56
CA CYS A 155 -3.35 6.14 24.19
C CYS A 155 -2.12 6.65 23.43
N PHE A 156 -1.14 7.22 24.15
CA PHE A 156 0.04 7.88 23.57
C PHE A 156 1.33 7.56 24.32
N ASP A 157 2.29 6.96 23.63
CA ASP A 157 3.64 6.69 24.16
C ASP A 157 4.61 7.77 23.70
N VAL A 158 5.05 8.61 24.65
CA VAL A 158 5.98 9.73 24.40
C VAL A 158 7.37 9.20 24.04
N HIS A 159 7.90 9.69 22.93
CA HIS A 159 9.27 9.47 22.47
C HIS A 159 10.16 10.70 22.67
N ASP A 160 9.64 11.88 22.33
CA ASP A 160 10.39 13.14 22.32
C ASP A 160 9.48 14.32 22.74
N ALA A 161 10.07 15.43 23.20
CA ALA A 161 9.33 16.56 23.74
C ALA A 161 10.03 17.91 23.48
N PHE A 162 9.25 18.89 23.01
CA PHE A 162 9.60 20.29 22.95
C PHE A 162 8.87 21.04 24.07
N TRP A 163 9.56 21.22 25.19
CA TRP A 163 8.98 21.71 26.44
C TRP A 163 8.47 23.14 26.37
N GLU A 164 9.16 24.04 25.67
CA GLU A 164 8.75 25.44 25.54
C GLU A 164 7.43 25.57 24.76
N GLY A 165 7.25 24.78 23.70
CA GLY A 165 6.01 24.73 22.93
C GLY A 165 4.96 23.75 23.49
N GLN A 166 5.30 23.00 24.54
CA GLN A 166 4.47 21.95 25.12
C GLN A 166 3.99 20.90 24.08
N ILE A 167 4.88 20.53 23.15
CA ILE A 167 4.61 19.56 22.09
C ILE A 167 5.37 18.26 22.39
N PHE A 168 4.68 17.13 22.30
CA PHE A 168 5.24 15.80 22.53
C PHE A 168 5.06 14.96 21.28
N TRP A 169 6.10 14.24 20.85
CA TRP A 169 6.04 13.30 19.74
C TRP A 169 6.07 11.87 20.24
N GLY A 170 5.34 10.99 19.56
CA GLY A 170 5.14 9.64 20.06
C GLY A 170 4.21 8.80 19.20
N TRP A 171 3.99 7.58 19.68
CA TRP A 171 3.11 6.60 19.04
C TRP A 171 1.71 6.67 19.62
N HIS A 172 0.73 6.29 18.80
CA HIS A 172 -0.69 6.28 19.17
C HIS A 172 -1.29 4.86 19.10
N ASN A 173 -2.35 4.60 19.87
CA ASN A 173 -3.28 3.46 19.67
C ASN A 173 -4.77 3.86 19.71
N ASP A 174 -5.08 5.15 19.53
CA ASP A 174 -6.46 5.62 19.41
C ASP A 174 -7.11 5.15 18.10
N VAL A 175 -8.43 4.95 18.15
CA VAL A 175 -9.27 4.63 16.99
C VAL A 175 -10.10 5.87 16.64
N HIS A 176 -10.02 6.33 15.40
CA HIS A 176 -10.83 7.43 14.88
C HIS A 176 -11.62 6.99 13.66
N VAL A 177 -12.87 7.45 13.59
CA VAL A 177 -13.80 7.08 12.52
C VAL A 177 -14.24 8.32 11.80
N PHE A 178 -14.00 8.36 10.49
CA PHE A 178 -14.59 9.33 9.59
C PHE A 178 -15.73 8.68 8.80
N ASP A 179 -16.96 9.12 9.06
CA ASP A 179 -18.11 8.72 8.25
C ASP A 179 -18.19 9.59 6.99
N THR A 180 -18.00 8.96 5.83
CA THR A 180 -17.97 9.65 4.54
C THR A 180 -19.33 10.17 4.07
N THR A 181 -20.43 9.67 4.66
CA THR A 181 -21.81 10.09 4.37
C THR A 181 -22.16 11.37 5.11
N THR A 182 -21.85 11.40 6.41
CA THR A 182 -22.19 12.51 7.30
C THR A 182 -21.05 13.52 7.47
N GLN A 183 -19.87 13.23 6.92
CA GLN A 183 -18.64 14.01 7.07
C GLN A 183 -18.34 14.33 8.54
N THR A 184 -18.40 13.30 9.38
CA THR A 184 -18.25 13.45 10.83
C THR A 184 -17.14 12.54 11.34
N TRP A 185 -16.22 13.14 12.10
CA TRP A 185 -15.25 12.46 12.91
C TRP A 185 -15.85 12.05 14.25
N SER A 186 -15.52 10.84 14.70
CA SER A 186 -15.91 10.34 16.02
C SER A 186 -14.88 9.34 16.53
N GLN A 187 -14.83 9.18 17.85
CA GLN A 187 -14.09 8.08 18.49
C GLN A 187 -15.11 7.09 19.05
N PRO A 188 -15.05 5.81 18.66
CA PRO A 188 -15.92 4.80 19.21
C PRO A 188 -15.51 4.45 20.64
N THR A 189 -16.48 4.12 21.48
CA THR A 189 -16.19 3.53 22.80
C THR A 189 -15.68 2.11 22.63
N ILE A 190 -14.38 1.93 22.82
CA ILE A 190 -13.69 0.64 22.73
C ILE A 190 -14.11 -0.27 23.88
N ARG A 191 -14.27 -1.57 23.58
CA ARG A 191 -14.70 -2.63 24.50
C ARG A 191 -13.83 -3.88 24.35
N GLY A 192 -13.99 -4.84 25.27
CA GLY A 192 -13.43 -6.19 25.13
C GLY A 192 -11.99 -6.31 25.64
N GLY A 193 -11.19 -7.11 24.95
CA GLY A 193 -9.79 -7.34 25.30
C GLY A 193 -8.92 -6.10 25.13
N ASP A 194 -7.67 -6.20 25.57
CA ASP A 194 -6.76 -5.07 25.56
C ASP A 194 -6.45 -4.62 24.12
N PRO A 195 -6.50 -3.30 23.83
CA PRO A 195 -6.05 -2.80 22.54
C PRO A 195 -4.55 -3.08 22.35
N PRO A 196 -4.06 -3.14 21.11
CA PRO A 196 -2.63 -3.16 20.85
C PRO A 196 -1.95 -1.93 21.48
N GLN A 197 -0.71 -2.09 21.95
CA GLN A 197 0.11 -0.96 22.41
C GLN A 197 0.26 0.12 21.32
N PRO A 198 0.49 1.40 21.69
CA PRO A 198 0.78 2.47 20.75
C PRO A 198 1.84 2.07 19.72
N ARG A 199 1.57 2.33 18.44
CA ARG A 199 2.43 1.86 17.34
C ARG A 199 2.27 2.62 16.05
N ALA A 200 3.33 2.61 15.24
CA ALA A 200 3.35 3.11 13.86
C ALA A 200 3.98 2.09 12.93
N ALA A 201 3.84 2.29 11.62
CA ALA A 201 4.35 1.39 10.59
C ALA A 201 3.89 -0.08 10.76
N HIS A 202 2.73 -0.25 11.43
CA HIS A 202 1.95 -1.47 11.45
C HIS A 202 1.07 -1.51 10.20
N THR A 203 0.45 -2.65 9.95
CA THR A 203 -0.48 -2.80 8.83
C THR A 203 -1.82 -3.29 9.29
N CYS A 204 -2.84 -3.02 8.48
CA CYS A 204 -4.20 -3.43 8.75
C CYS A 204 -4.81 -4.17 7.55
N ALA A 205 -5.74 -5.07 7.83
CA ALA A 205 -6.55 -5.73 6.81
C ALA A 205 -7.99 -5.90 7.31
N VAL A 206 -8.96 -5.98 6.40
CA VAL A 206 -10.38 -6.18 6.75
C VAL A 206 -10.86 -7.50 6.16
N LEU A 207 -11.48 -8.34 6.98
CA LEU A 207 -12.25 -9.52 6.53
C LEU A 207 -13.61 -9.51 7.23
N GLY A 208 -14.69 -9.43 6.45
CA GLY A 208 -16.04 -9.28 6.98
C GLY A 208 -16.17 -8.01 7.83
N ASN A 209 -16.54 -8.17 9.10
CA ASN A 209 -16.62 -7.08 10.08
C ASN A 209 -15.42 -7.03 11.05
N LYS A 210 -14.32 -7.73 10.74
CA LYS A 210 -13.12 -7.75 11.58
C LYS A 210 -12.00 -6.96 10.91
N GLY A 211 -11.50 -5.96 11.61
CA GLY A 211 -10.28 -5.23 11.27
C GLY A 211 -9.08 -5.82 11.98
N TYR A 212 -8.16 -6.43 11.25
CA TYR A 212 -6.92 -7.00 11.77
C TYR A 212 -5.80 -5.97 11.78
N ILE A 213 -4.89 -6.08 12.76
CA ILE A 213 -3.62 -5.35 12.81
C ILE A 213 -2.50 -6.31 13.14
N PHE A 214 -1.38 -6.17 12.42
CA PHE A 214 -0.16 -6.96 12.65
C PHE A 214 1.07 -6.05 12.84
N GLY A 215 1.90 -6.43 13.81
CA GLY A 215 3.23 -5.87 14.03
C GLY A 215 3.26 -4.36 14.23
N GLY A 216 4.28 -3.72 13.64
CA GLY A 216 4.56 -2.29 13.80
C GLY A 216 5.77 -2.03 14.69
N ARG A 217 6.05 -0.74 14.91
CA ARG A 217 7.15 -0.26 15.75
C ARG A 217 6.62 0.63 16.88
N VAL A 218 7.21 0.46 18.04
CA VAL A 218 7.14 1.37 19.19
C VAL A 218 8.54 1.44 19.81
N LEU A 219 9.03 2.65 20.08
CA LEU A 219 10.40 2.86 20.56
C LEU A 219 11.43 2.13 19.67
N GLN A 220 12.28 1.29 20.27
CA GLN A 220 13.29 0.48 19.59
C GLN A 220 12.81 -0.95 19.28
N THR A 221 11.53 -1.24 19.49
CA THR A 221 10.97 -2.58 19.35
C THR A 221 10.04 -2.67 18.14
N ARG A 222 10.22 -3.71 17.33
CA ARG A 222 9.21 -4.12 16.35
C ARG A 222 8.43 -5.32 16.89
N MET A 223 7.18 -5.45 16.47
CA MET A 223 6.24 -6.42 17.03
C MET A 223 5.85 -7.49 16.00
N ASN A 224 5.40 -8.66 16.48
CA ASN A 224 4.78 -9.73 15.69
C ASN A 224 3.42 -10.19 16.25
N ASP A 225 2.77 -9.33 17.04
CA ASP A 225 1.44 -9.60 17.55
C ASP A 225 0.37 -9.36 16.47
N LEU A 226 -0.66 -10.20 16.49
CA LEU A 226 -1.86 -10.06 15.66
C LEU A 226 -3.03 -9.75 16.59
N HIS A 227 -3.81 -8.74 16.24
CA HIS A 227 -5.02 -8.35 16.96
C HIS A 227 -6.16 -8.18 15.97
N CYS A 228 -7.40 -8.28 16.44
CA CYS A 228 -8.55 -7.90 15.63
C CYS A 228 -9.57 -7.05 16.43
N LEU A 229 -10.11 -6.04 15.76
CA LEU A 229 -11.19 -5.19 16.24
C LEU A 229 -12.46 -5.57 15.49
N ASN A 230 -13.53 -5.90 16.21
CA ASN A 230 -14.86 -6.00 15.61
C ASN A 230 -15.36 -4.58 15.27
N LEU A 231 -15.59 -4.31 13.99
CA LEU A 231 -15.93 -2.97 13.45
C LEU A 231 -17.42 -2.63 13.56
N ASP A 232 -18.26 -3.55 14.05
CA ASP A 232 -19.64 -3.27 14.43
C ASP A 232 -19.76 -2.96 15.93
N THR A 233 -19.08 -3.74 16.77
CA THR A 233 -19.22 -3.66 18.25
C THR A 233 -18.09 -2.90 18.94
N TRP A 234 -17.05 -2.51 18.20
CA TRP A 234 -15.83 -1.86 18.71
C TRP A 234 -15.14 -2.67 19.81
N THR A 235 -15.17 -4.00 19.65
CA THR A 235 -14.63 -4.95 20.63
C THR A 235 -13.31 -5.51 20.14
N TRP A 236 -12.22 -5.24 20.86
CA TRP A 236 -10.93 -5.87 20.59
C TRP A 236 -10.94 -7.34 21.05
N SER A 237 -10.25 -8.19 20.30
CA SER A 237 -10.00 -9.58 20.70
C SER A 237 -8.94 -9.71 21.79
N GLY A 238 -8.18 -8.65 22.08
CA GLY A 238 -6.83 -8.80 22.61
C GLY A 238 -5.89 -9.48 21.61
N ARG A 239 -4.70 -9.86 22.08
CA ARG A 239 -3.73 -10.58 21.27
C ARG A 239 -4.29 -11.94 20.84
N ILE A 240 -4.31 -12.19 19.54
CA ILE A 240 -4.70 -13.48 18.98
C ILE A 240 -3.58 -14.49 19.28
N ASN A 241 -3.96 -15.60 19.92
CA ASN A 241 -3.04 -16.69 20.21
C ASN A 241 -2.74 -17.46 18.92
N ILE A 242 -1.50 -17.36 18.48
CA ILE A 242 -0.98 -18.07 17.31
C ILE A 242 -0.30 -19.36 17.79
N SER A 243 -0.68 -20.49 17.20
CA SER A 243 0.01 -21.77 17.39
C SER A 243 1.00 -22.05 16.26
N GLY A 244 2.16 -22.62 16.59
CA GLY A 244 3.14 -23.07 15.60
C GLY A 244 4.06 -21.98 15.11
N GLU A 245 4.45 -22.08 13.83
CA GLU A 245 5.35 -21.13 13.20
C GLU A 245 4.68 -19.76 13.04
N LYS A 246 5.47 -18.69 13.16
CA LYS A 246 4.98 -17.31 13.02
C LYS A 246 6.03 -16.42 12.36
N PRO A 247 5.60 -15.34 11.69
CA PRO A 247 6.52 -14.37 11.13
C PRO A 247 7.36 -13.70 12.24
N ARG A 248 8.59 -13.34 11.88
CA ARG A 248 9.40 -12.44 12.70
C ARG A 248 8.70 -11.10 12.91
N ASP A 249 9.01 -10.48 14.03
CA ASP A 249 8.65 -9.10 14.34
C ASP A 249 9.11 -8.13 13.26
N ARG A 250 8.25 -7.16 12.93
CA ARG A 250 8.46 -6.29 11.77
C ARG A 250 7.62 -5.03 11.77
N SER A 251 8.12 -4.00 11.10
CA SER A 251 7.40 -2.79 10.71
C SER A 251 7.54 -2.55 9.21
N TRP A 252 6.79 -1.60 8.65
CA TRP A 252 6.85 -1.23 7.22
C TRP A 252 6.61 -2.40 6.26
N HIS A 253 5.91 -3.44 6.71
CA HIS A 253 5.46 -4.57 5.92
C HIS A 253 4.12 -4.25 5.27
N THR A 254 3.51 -5.21 4.57
CA THR A 254 2.13 -5.13 4.09
C THR A 254 1.32 -6.35 4.52
N LEU A 255 0.04 -6.17 4.81
CA LEU A 255 -0.91 -7.23 5.15
C LEU A 255 -2.17 -7.08 4.28
N THR A 256 -2.39 -8.01 3.37
CA THR A 256 -3.46 -7.93 2.37
C THR A 256 -4.47 -9.06 2.60
N PRO A 257 -5.78 -8.78 2.70
CA PRO A 257 -6.78 -9.85 2.76
C PRO A 257 -6.80 -10.61 1.43
N ILE A 258 -6.80 -11.95 1.49
CA ILE A 258 -6.86 -12.83 0.32
C ILE A 258 -7.97 -13.87 0.50
N GLY A 259 -8.94 -13.88 -0.41
CA GLY A 259 -10.17 -14.65 -0.20
C GLY A 259 -10.92 -14.21 1.07
N ASP A 260 -11.74 -15.11 1.61
CA ASP A 260 -12.67 -14.78 2.70
C ASP A 260 -12.09 -15.03 4.11
N ASP A 261 -10.99 -15.79 4.20
CA ASP A 261 -10.52 -16.38 5.45
C ASP A 261 -9.00 -16.33 5.64
N ARG A 262 -8.27 -15.60 4.78
CA ARG A 262 -6.81 -15.57 4.80
C ARG A 262 -6.25 -14.16 4.66
N LEU A 263 -5.07 -13.96 5.26
CA LEU A 263 -4.30 -12.73 5.16
C LEU A 263 -2.91 -13.05 4.62
N PHE A 264 -2.45 -12.29 3.63
CA PHE A 264 -1.11 -12.39 3.07
C PHE A 264 -0.22 -11.27 3.63
N LEU A 265 0.85 -11.66 4.31
CA LEU A 265 1.88 -10.78 4.85
C LEU A 265 3.10 -10.80 3.94
N PHE A 266 3.68 -9.65 3.63
CA PHE A 266 4.91 -9.57 2.85
C PHE A 266 5.88 -8.49 3.37
N GLY A 267 7.17 -8.85 3.37
CA GLY A 267 8.29 -7.95 3.58
C GLY A 267 8.32 -7.25 4.94
N GLY A 268 8.84 -6.03 4.94
CA GLY A 268 9.08 -5.17 6.10
C GLY A 268 10.54 -5.15 6.55
N LEU A 269 10.74 -4.58 7.73
CA LEU A 269 12.04 -4.51 8.39
C LEU A 269 11.92 -5.19 9.76
N SER A 270 12.82 -6.13 10.07
CA SER A 270 12.83 -6.87 11.34
C SER A 270 13.40 -6.06 12.52
N SER A 271 13.27 -6.50 13.78
CA SER A 271 13.91 -5.80 14.91
C SER A 271 15.44 -5.76 14.79
N ASP A 272 16.04 -6.74 14.14
CA ASP A 272 17.48 -6.77 13.86
C ASP A 272 17.88 -5.88 12.67
N ASN A 273 16.97 -5.01 12.20
CA ASN A 273 17.15 -4.11 11.06
C ASN A 273 17.51 -4.82 9.74
N VAL A 274 17.06 -6.07 9.57
CA VAL A 274 17.23 -6.81 8.31
C VAL A 274 16.00 -6.59 7.41
N PRO A 275 16.16 -6.03 6.19
CA PRO A 275 15.11 -5.96 5.18
C PRO A 275 14.57 -7.35 4.83
N LEU A 276 13.25 -7.49 4.78
CA LEU A 276 12.58 -8.78 4.64
C LEU A 276 12.01 -8.95 3.23
N SER A 277 12.12 -10.17 2.72
CA SER A 277 11.54 -10.66 1.46
C SER A 277 10.65 -11.89 1.64
N ASP A 278 10.43 -12.30 2.91
CA ASP A 278 9.56 -13.41 3.24
C ASP A 278 8.08 -13.02 3.10
N GLY A 279 7.25 -14.02 2.87
CA GLY A 279 5.81 -13.85 2.85
C GLY A 279 5.09 -15.02 3.46
N TRP A 280 3.95 -14.73 4.06
CA TRP A 280 3.23 -15.65 4.91
C TRP A 280 1.73 -15.56 4.65
N ILE A 281 1.05 -16.69 4.80
CA ILE A 281 -0.41 -16.74 4.81
C ILE A 281 -0.87 -17.04 6.23
N HIS A 282 -1.69 -16.17 6.80
CA HIS A 282 -2.43 -16.44 8.03
C HIS A 282 -3.80 -17.01 7.68
N SER A 283 -4.16 -18.15 8.28
CA SER A 283 -5.51 -18.71 8.22
C SER A 283 -6.31 -18.26 9.43
N ILE A 284 -7.43 -17.58 9.21
CA ILE A 284 -8.34 -17.14 10.28
C ILE A 284 -8.98 -18.34 10.99
N ALA A 285 -9.28 -19.42 10.26
CA ALA A 285 -9.95 -20.59 10.82
C ALA A 285 -9.08 -21.33 11.85
N THR A 286 -7.77 -21.37 11.64
CA THR A 286 -6.83 -22.11 12.49
C THR A 286 -5.97 -21.21 13.38
N ASN A 287 -6.04 -19.88 13.22
CA ASN A 287 -5.11 -18.91 13.83
C ASN A 287 -3.64 -19.32 13.67
N GLY A 288 -3.31 -19.80 12.47
CA GLY A 288 -1.99 -20.34 12.14
C GLY A 288 -1.38 -19.61 10.95
N TRP A 289 -0.07 -19.42 11.00
CA TRP A 289 0.70 -18.90 9.87
C TRP A 289 1.38 -20.03 9.11
N LYS A 290 1.53 -19.82 7.80
CA LYS A 290 2.32 -20.68 6.92
C LYS A 290 3.23 -19.82 6.06
N GLN A 291 4.53 -20.05 6.14
CA GLN A 291 5.49 -19.36 5.27
C GLN A 291 5.37 -19.87 3.83
N LEU A 292 5.44 -18.95 2.87
CA LEU A 292 5.56 -19.30 1.46
C LEU A 292 7.04 -19.49 1.10
N THR A 293 7.38 -20.67 0.59
CA THR A 293 8.77 -21.05 0.31
C THR A 293 9.27 -20.62 -1.08
N HIS A 294 8.36 -20.28 -1.99
CA HIS A 294 8.67 -19.97 -3.39
C HIS A 294 8.87 -18.47 -3.68
N LEU A 295 8.83 -17.62 -2.66
CA LEU A 295 8.96 -16.17 -2.83
C LEU A 295 10.42 -15.76 -3.09
N PRO A 296 10.65 -14.69 -3.89
CA PRO A 296 11.98 -14.27 -4.28
C PRO A 296 12.76 -13.69 -3.08
N LYS A 297 13.68 -14.49 -2.54
CA LYS A 297 14.51 -14.10 -1.38
C LYS A 297 15.38 -12.86 -1.63
N SER A 298 15.77 -12.62 -2.88
CA SER A 298 16.65 -11.51 -3.29
C SER A 298 15.93 -10.17 -3.48
N ARG A 299 14.62 -10.08 -3.23
CA ARG A 299 13.82 -8.87 -3.46
C ARG A 299 13.12 -8.41 -2.17
N PRO A 300 13.86 -8.00 -1.13
CA PRO A 300 13.26 -7.46 0.07
C PRO A 300 12.57 -6.13 -0.22
N ARG A 301 11.50 -5.85 0.54
CA ARG A 301 10.74 -4.61 0.42
C ARG A 301 10.31 -4.15 1.80
N LEU A 302 10.56 -2.89 2.12
CA LEU A 302 9.92 -2.19 3.24
C LEU A 302 9.37 -0.84 2.80
N TRP A 303 8.31 -0.41 3.46
CA TRP A 303 7.55 0.81 3.19
C TRP A 303 7.00 0.88 1.76
N HIS A 304 6.77 -0.32 1.21
CA HIS A 304 6.05 -0.59 -0.02
C HIS A 304 4.55 -0.60 0.25
N THR A 305 3.76 -0.61 -0.83
CA THR A 305 2.31 -0.83 -0.77
C THR A 305 1.96 -2.20 -1.31
N ALA A 306 0.81 -2.74 -0.89
CA ALA A 306 0.25 -3.97 -1.44
C ALA A 306 -1.25 -3.80 -1.64
N CYS A 307 -1.75 -4.23 -2.79
CA CYS A 307 -3.18 -4.21 -3.10
C CYS A 307 -3.63 -5.54 -3.70
N LEU A 308 -4.85 -5.96 -3.38
CA LEU A 308 -5.48 -7.12 -3.98
C LEU A 308 -6.02 -6.74 -5.38
N GLY A 309 -5.56 -7.42 -6.41
CA GLY A 309 -6.07 -7.35 -7.78
C GLY A 309 -7.36 -8.12 -7.97
N GLN A 310 -7.96 -8.00 -9.15
CA GLN A 310 -9.29 -8.59 -9.43
C GLN A 310 -9.27 -10.12 -9.47
N GLU A 311 -8.17 -10.74 -9.86
CA GLU A 311 -8.05 -12.19 -10.00
C GLU A 311 -7.36 -12.83 -8.79
N GLY A 312 -7.32 -12.13 -7.66
CA GLY A 312 -6.73 -12.63 -6.41
C GLY A 312 -5.20 -12.59 -6.38
N GLU A 313 -4.58 -11.82 -7.27
CA GLU A 313 -3.16 -11.48 -7.16
C GLU A 313 -2.93 -10.39 -6.12
N VAL A 314 -1.83 -10.46 -5.37
CA VAL A 314 -1.37 -9.35 -4.54
C VAL A 314 -0.28 -8.61 -5.29
N MET A 315 -0.54 -7.34 -5.59
CA MET A 315 0.36 -6.44 -6.27
C MET A 315 1.13 -5.61 -5.26
N VAL A 316 2.44 -5.82 -5.17
CA VAL A 316 3.35 -5.05 -4.32
C VAL A 316 4.12 -4.06 -5.17
N PHE A 317 4.02 -2.77 -4.84
CA PHE A 317 4.69 -1.70 -5.57
C PHE A 317 5.59 -0.87 -4.65
N GLY A 318 6.74 -0.47 -5.19
CA GLY A 318 7.68 0.45 -4.56
C GLY A 318 8.32 -0.07 -3.27
N GLY A 319 8.63 0.86 -2.37
CA GLY A 319 9.39 0.63 -1.13
C GLY A 319 10.90 0.65 -1.34
N SER A 320 11.65 0.30 -0.29
CA SER A 320 13.12 0.19 -0.31
C SER A 320 13.58 -1.25 -0.06
N LYS A 321 14.74 -1.61 -0.60
CA LYS A 321 15.45 -2.87 -0.32
C LYS A 321 16.46 -2.77 0.83
N ASP A 322 16.76 -1.55 1.31
CA ASP A 322 17.77 -1.28 2.34
C ASP A 322 17.16 -0.91 3.69
N ASP A 323 17.93 -1.01 4.76
CA ASP A 323 17.52 -0.46 6.06
C ASP A 323 17.50 1.07 5.97
N LEU A 324 16.30 1.63 5.78
CA LEU A 324 16.04 3.06 5.69
C LEU A 324 16.58 3.89 6.87
N LEU A 325 16.85 3.27 8.03
CA LEU A 325 17.44 3.99 9.17
C LEU A 325 18.96 4.16 9.06
N PHE A 326 19.61 3.40 8.18
CA PHE A 326 21.06 3.38 8.00
C PHE A 326 21.49 3.78 6.59
N MET A 327 20.80 3.26 5.57
CA MET A 327 21.00 3.60 4.16
C MET A 327 19.66 3.72 3.45
N ASP A 328 19.46 4.86 2.82
CA ASP A 328 18.29 5.11 2.00
C ASP A 328 18.70 5.54 0.60
N THR A 329 19.13 4.59 -0.22
CA THR A 329 19.61 4.86 -1.59
C THR A 329 18.96 3.95 -2.63
N SER A 330 18.01 3.13 -2.19
CA SER A 330 17.66 1.88 -2.84
C SER A 330 16.14 1.70 -2.92
N HIS A 331 15.48 2.76 -3.36
CA HIS A 331 14.05 2.73 -3.65
C HIS A 331 13.77 1.82 -4.85
N CYS A 332 12.54 1.33 -4.92
CA CYS A 332 12.08 0.42 -5.95
C CYS A 332 10.95 1.07 -6.75
N SER A 333 10.89 0.79 -8.05
CA SER A 333 9.84 1.19 -9.01
C SER A 333 9.14 -0.01 -9.64
N ASP A 334 9.53 -1.23 -9.27
CA ASP A 334 9.02 -2.45 -9.87
C ASP A 334 7.77 -2.97 -9.15
N LEU A 335 6.95 -3.70 -9.91
CA LEU A 335 5.75 -4.35 -9.42
C LEU A 335 6.05 -5.84 -9.19
N LEU A 336 5.84 -6.33 -7.96
CA LEU A 336 5.82 -7.76 -7.64
C LEU A 336 4.37 -8.23 -7.64
N ILE A 337 4.07 -9.27 -8.42
CA ILE A 337 2.73 -9.85 -8.48
C ILE A 337 2.78 -11.24 -7.87
N PHE A 338 2.12 -11.41 -6.73
CA PHE A 338 2.02 -12.69 -6.03
C PHE A 338 0.66 -13.32 -6.29
N GLN A 339 0.66 -14.44 -6.99
CA GLN A 339 -0.57 -15.21 -7.20
C GLN A 339 -0.92 -15.97 -5.93
N THR A 340 -2.01 -15.60 -5.26
CA THR A 340 -2.46 -16.26 -4.02
C THR A 340 -3.59 -17.26 -4.24
N GLN A 341 -4.22 -17.23 -5.42
CA GLN A 341 -5.27 -18.14 -5.86
C GLN A 341 -5.13 -18.49 -7.34
N PRO A 342 -5.68 -19.62 -7.82
CA PRO A 342 -5.70 -19.94 -9.25
C PRO A 342 -6.45 -18.86 -10.04
N TYR A 343 -5.91 -18.48 -11.21
CA TYR A 343 -6.61 -17.56 -12.12
C TYR A 343 -7.87 -18.20 -12.69
N SER A 344 -8.84 -17.36 -13.07
CA SER A 344 -10.02 -17.83 -13.78
C SER A 344 -9.66 -18.50 -15.12
N LEU A 345 -10.49 -19.43 -15.58
CA LEU A 345 -10.30 -20.07 -16.89
C LEU A 345 -10.25 -19.03 -18.02
N LEU A 346 -11.10 -17.99 -17.93
CA LEU A 346 -11.09 -16.88 -18.87
C LEU A 346 -9.72 -16.20 -18.90
N ARG A 347 -9.16 -15.83 -17.73
CA ARG A 347 -7.84 -15.21 -17.64
C ARG A 347 -6.74 -16.11 -18.23
N LEU A 348 -6.77 -17.40 -17.93
CA LEU A 348 -5.80 -18.37 -18.47
C LEU A 348 -5.89 -18.48 -20.01
N CYS A 349 -7.12 -18.49 -20.56
CA CYS A 349 -7.33 -18.48 -22.01
C CYS A 349 -6.82 -17.18 -22.64
N LEU A 350 -7.11 -16.03 -22.04
CA LEU A 350 -6.65 -14.73 -22.53
C LEU A 350 -5.12 -14.62 -22.48
N ASP A 351 -4.47 -15.10 -21.42
CA ASP A 351 -3.01 -15.14 -21.33
C ASP A 351 -2.39 -16.11 -22.35
N CYS A 352 -3.03 -17.24 -22.61
CA CYS A 352 -2.61 -18.17 -23.66
C CYS A 352 -2.66 -17.51 -25.04
N ILE A 353 -3.76 -16.82 -25.36
CA ILE A 353 -3.90 -16.08 -26.62
C ILE A 353 -2.85 -14.95 -26.70
N GLY A 354 -2.69 -14.18 -25.63
CA GLY A 354 -1.75 -13.07 -25.56
C GLY A 354 -0.30 -13.48 -25.78
N LYS A 355 0.15 -14.60 -25.17
CA LYS A 355 1.50 -15.16 -25.39
C LYS A 355 1.74 -15.67 -26.80
N ASN A 356 0.67 -16.15 -27.46
CA ASN A 356 0.74 -16.78 -28.78
C ASN A 356 0.12 -15.89 -29.87
N ALA A 357 0.14 -14.56 -29.67
CA ALA A 357 -0.53 -13.59 -30.54
C ALA A 357 -0.11 -13.74 -32.01
N ALA A 358 1.18 -13.95 -32.27
CA ALA A 358 1.72 -14.13 -33.62
C ALA A 358 1.20 -15.42 -34.31
N LEU A 359 0.97 -16.49 -33.55
CA LEU A 359 0.43 -17.74 -34.10
C LEU A 359 -1.08 -17.64 -34.39
N LEU A 360 -1.78 -16.73 -33.70
CA LEU A 360 -3.22 -16.58 -33.75
C LEU A 360 -3.67 -15.32 -34.51
N GLU A 361 -2.76 -14.66 -35.24
CA GLU A 361 -2.99 -13.37 -35.89
C GLU A 361 -4.21 -13.36 -36.82
N ASN A 362 -4.50 -14.49 -37.46
CA ASN A 362 -5.61 -14.64 -38.40
C ASN A 362 -6.95 -14.91 -37.69
N GLN A 363 -6.93 -15.41 -36.47
CA GLN A 363 -8.11 -15.79 -35.69
C GLN A 363 -8.55 -14.69 -34.73
N ILE A 364 -7.61 -13.89 -34.21
CA ILE A 364 -7.91 -12.81 -33.25
C ILE A 364 -8.97 -11.83 -33.79
N PRO A 365 -8.92 -11.34 -35.04
CA PRO A 365 -9.93 -10.42 -35.57
C PRO A 365 -11.35 -11.02 -35.65
N CYS A 366 -11.48 -12.35 -35.65
CA CYS A 366 -12.76 -13.05 -35.70
C CYS A 366 -13.48 -13.08 -34.33
N LEU A 367 -12.83 -12.62 -33.26
CA LEU A 367 -13.41 -12.62 -31.92
C LEU A 367 -14.52 -11.55 -31.79
N PRO A 368 -15.56 -11.81 -30.99
CA PRO A 368 -16.54 -10.78 -30.63
C PRO A 368 -15.87 -9.54 -30.03
N SER A 369 -16.41 -8.35 -30.31
CA SER A 369 -15.78 -7.06 -29.98
C SER A 369 -15.29 -6.93 -28.53
N LYS A 370 -16.10 -7.37 -27.55
CA LYS A 370 -15.71 -7.32 -26.13
C LYS A 370 -14.50 -8.21 -25.84
N LEU A 371 -14.50 -9.43 -26.35
CA LEU A 371 -13.41 -10.39 -26.15
C LEU A 371 -12.15 -9.97 -26.92
N LEU A 372 -12.33 -9.40 -28.12
CA LEU A 372 -11.23 -8.83 -28.90
C LEU A 372 -10.52 -7.73 -28.10
N GLN A 373 -11.25 -6.83 -27.45
CA GLN A 373 -10.64 -5.79 -26.60
C GLN A 373 -9.83 -6.38 -25.44
N GLU A 374 -10.36 -7.38 -24.73
CA GLU A 374 -9.66 -8.07 -23.64
C GLU A 374 -8.39 -8.80 -24.14
N VAL A 375 -8.48 -9.47 -25.29
CA VAL A 375 -7.35 -10.13 -25.93
C VAL A 375 -6.27 -9.13 -26.32
N LEU A 376 -6.64 -8.01 -26.97
CA LEU A 376 -5.68 -6.98 -27.36
C LEU A 376 -4.92 -6.43 -26.14
N LYS A 377 -5.61 -6.20 -25.02
CA LYS A 377 -4.94 -5.81 -23.77
C LYS A 377 -3.96 -6.87 -23.28
N LYS A 378 -4.32 -8.17 -23.31
CA LYS A 378 -3.36 -9.23 -22.93
C LYS A 378 -2.19 -9.35 -23.88
N ILE A 379 -2.39 -9.13 -25.18
CA ILE A 379 -1.28 -9.07 -26.15
C ILE A 379 -0.32 -7.95 -25.74
N THR A 380 -0.84 -6.76 -25.45
CA THR A 380 -0.04 -5.63 -24.94
C THR A 380 0.68 -5.99 -23.64
N PHE A 381 0.00 -6.64 -22.69
CA PHE A 381 0.60 -7.09 -21.43
C PHE A 381 1.80 -8.00 -21.65
N TRP A 382 1.66 -9.03 -22.47
CA TRP A 382 2.73 -9.98 -22.73
C TRP A 382 3.86 -9.35 -23.55
N ALA A 383 3.56 -8.47 -24.50
CA ALA A 383 4.58 -7.70 -25.21
C ALA A 383 5.40 -6.80 -24.26
N ALA A 384 4.73 -6.05 -23.38
CA ALA A 384 5.40 -5.20 -22.39
C ALA A 384 6.22 -6.01 -21.38
N MET A 385 5.72 -7.17 -20.97
CA MET A 385 6.45 -8.09 -20.09
C MET A 385 7.72 -8.64 -20.73
N THR A 386 7.64 -9.13 -21.97
CA THR A 386 8.81 -9.64 -22.71
C THR A 386 9.86 -8.55 -22.87
N HIS A 387 9.46 -7.35 -23.30
CA HIS A 387 10.36 -6.21 -23.44
C HIS A 387 11.06 -5.83 -22.11
N ARG A 388 10.33 -5.85 -20.99
CA ARG A 388 10.93 -5.59 -19.65
C ARG A 388 11.96 -6.67 -19.27
N GLN A 389 11.68 -7.94 -19.59
CA GLN A 389 12.61 -9.04 -19.32
C GLN A 389 13.88 -8.96 -20.17
N GLU A 390 13.74 -8.64 -21.46
CA GLU A 390 14.87 -8.45 -22.38
C GLU A 390 15.78 -7.31 -21.92
N ARG A 391 15.21 -6.14 -21.61
CA ARG A 391 16.00 -5.01 -21.08
C ARG A 391 16.71 -5.37 -19.79
N LYS A 392 16.05 -6.08 -18.88
CA LYS A 392 16.68 -6.51 -17.61
C LYS A 392 17.86 -7.45 -17.87
N ALA A 393 17.71 -8.43 -18.75
CA ALA A 393 18.77 -9.35 -19.11
C ALA A 393 19.95 -8.63 -19.79
N GLU A 394 19.69 -7.61 -20.58
CA GLU A 394 20.71 -6.77 -21.20
C GLU A 394 21.49 -5.95 -20.15
N THR A 395 20.79 -5.30 -19.21
CA THR A 395 21.43 -4.57 -18.10
C THR A 395 22.28 -5.49 -17.23
N GLU A 396 21.78 -6.69 -16.89
CA GLU A 396 22.54 -7.69 -16.12
C GLU A 396 23.82 -8.13 -16.84
N ARG A 397 23.75 -8.35 -18.16
CA ARG A 397 24.94 -8.67 -18.97
C ARG A 397 25.94 -7.52 -19.01
N GLN A 398 25.47 -6.29 -19.17
CA GLN A 398 26.34 -5.10 -19.21
C GLN A 398 27.06 -4.90 -17.87
N ILE A 399 26.36 -5.08 -16.75
CA ILE A 399 26.97 -5.03 -15.41
C ILE A 399 28.05 -6.11 -15.28
N GLN A 400 27.74 -7.34 -15.71
CA GLN A 400 28.68 -8.45 -15.62
C GLN A 400 29.96 -8.22 -16.44
N LEU A 401 29.83 -7.60 -17.63
CA LEU A 401 30.96 -7.23 -18.50
C LEU A 401 31.83 -6.09 -17.95
N HIS A 402 31.27 -5.17 -17.15
CA HIS A 402 32.04 -4.07 -16.52
C HIS A 402 32.69 -4.48 -15.19
N SER A 403 32.29 -5.62 -14.63
CA SER A 403 32.86 -6.21 -13.40
C SER A 403 33.95 -7.26 -13.65
N THR A 404 34.27 -7.55 -14.92
CA THR A 404 35.40 -8.39 -15.37
C THR A 404 36.45 -7.53 -16.04
#